data_AF-A0A9J6H2N2-F1
#
_entry.id   AF-A0A9J6H2N2-F1
#
_cell.length_a   1.000
_cell.length_b   1.000
_cell.length_c   1.000
_cell.angle_alpha   90.00
_cell.angle_beta   90.00
_cell.angle_gamma   90.00
#
_symmetry.space_group_name_H-M   'P 1'
#
loop_
_entity.id
_entity.type
_entity.pdbx_description
1 polymer ?
#
loop_
_entity_poly.entity_id
_entity_poly.type
_entity_poly.pdbx_seq_one_letter_code
_entity_poly.pdbx_strand_id
1 'polypeptide(L)'
;MQASPVPGDCVAVLSVREAVSQSTGRFPTYCEPREVGCFSMVGEQPCWVDGAAMLKYLRMPSSPDQLRWDLNRGYETAVRWDLLKGKKIHNLLRWLAYQASNPAAEPGPERPFVQAPPLQQSLLADTDFVCGRGTLARIACTPYDKRNDWRLVACRHRGTIFLCSSLTDAYRQLRLDDKADPERDRPAYWGYKFEQFMAASETSDTDGSSSTAGYIELKTLCPERQAHSFHRFKLLRWWAQSFFAGTPQVICGFRDKQGIVHFVKEFNVREMPRDCKGLWSDAVCLNFTDQVLSFIKRHVNEDNPEEFYVFQYVPSSDKVVCTHLTEPGEFAFMPTWYLEPHDAKQRVSRHGEPSVRLCDKCNVDVALHSDLQ
;
A
#
# COMPACT_ATOMS: atom_id res chain seq x y z
N MET A 1 0.38 1.79 27.55
CA MET A 1 0.36 0.38 27.12
C MET A 1 1.78 -0.01 26.77
N GLN A 2 2.31 -1.07 27.39
CA GLN A 2 3.61 -1.63 26.98
C GLN A 2 3.43 -2.28 25.60
N ALA A 3 4.40 -2.09 24.71
CA ALA A 3 4.41 -2.77 23.42
C ALA A 3 4.49 -4.28 23.66
N SER A 4 3.67 -5.06 22.98
CA SER A 4 3.72 -6.51 23.11
C SER A 4 5.10 -7.04 22.75
N PRO A 5 5.64 -8.00 23.53
CA PRO A 5 6.98 -8.50 23.33
C PRO A 5 7.10 -9.14 21.95
N VAL A 6 8.13 -8.75 21.21
CA VAL A 6 8.55 -9.42 19.99
C VAL A 6 9.45 -10.59 20.41
N PRO A 7 9.19 -11.83 19.97
CA PRO A 7 10.02 -12.97 20.35
C PRO A 7 11.39 -12.87 19.68
N GLY A 8 12.45 -12.70 20.47
CA GLY A 8 13.82 -12.64 19.95
C GLY A 8 14.70 -11.63 20.68
N ASP A 9 15.90 -11.44 20.16
CA ASP A 9 16.93 -10.63 20.79
C ASP A 9 16.93 -9.21 20.23
N CYS A 10 16.93 -8.22 21.13
CA CYS A 10 17.12 -6.83 20.74
C CYS A 10 18.57 -6.64 20.26
N VAL A 11 18.74 -6.37 18.96
CA VAL A 11 20.07 -6.24 18.35
C VAL A 11 20.49 -4.79 18.17
N ALA A 12 19.54 -3.86 18.02
CA ALA A 12 19.84 -2.45 17.84
C ALA A 12 18.65 -1.53 18.15
N VAL A 13 18.95 -0.26 18.40
CA VAL A 13 17.94 0.77 18.68
C VAL A 13 18.31 2.07 17.96
N LEU A 14 17.32 2.70 17.33
CA LEU A 14 17.42 4.05 16.78
C LEU A 14 16.59 5.01 17.64
N SER A 15 17.23 6.05 18.17
CA SER A 15 16.56 7.16 18.85
C SER A 15 15.85 8.04 17.82
N VAL A 16 14.52 8.12 17.89
CA VAL A 16 13.74 8.91 16.92
C VAL A 16 13.99 10.40 17.13
N ARG A 17 14.12 10.84 18.39
CA ARG A 17 14.45 12.23 18.71
C ARG A 17 15.78 12.68 18.08
N GLU A 18 16.82 11.85 18.16
CA GLU A 18 18.14 12.16 17.58
C GLU A 18 18.10 12.09 16.05
N ALA A 19 17.44 11.08 15.47
CA ALA A 19 17.28 10.98 14.02
C ALA A 19 16.53 12.20 13.45
N VAL A 20 15.48 12.68 14.14
CA VAL A 20 14.72 13.87 13.75
C VAL A 20 15.56 15.14 13.85
N SER A 21 16.39 15.31 14.89
CA SER A 21 17.24 16.51 14.98
C SER A 21 18.25 16.60 13.82
N GLN A 22 18.73 15.45 13.35
CA GLN A 22 19.61 15.32 12.18
C GLN A 22 18.87 15.44 10.83
N SER A 23 17.54 15.38 10.83
CA SER A 23 16.70 15.42 9.61
C SER A 23 16.30 16.84 9.18
N THR A 24 16.67 17.87 9.93
CA THR A 24 16.26 19.28 9.71
C THR A 24 16.95 19.98 8.53
N GLY A 25 17.75 19.24 7.76
CA GLY A 25 18.47 19.73 6.60
C GLY A 25 17.60 20.00 5.37
N ARG A 26 18.26 20.12 4.22
CA ARG A 26 17.59 20.31 2.92
C ARG A 26 16.75 19.09 2.55
N PHE A 27 15.79 19.30 1.65
CA PHE A 27 15.05 18.22 1.01
C PHE A 27 16.05 17.25 0.34
N PRO A 28 15.95 15.93 0.60
CA PRO A 28 16.90 14.96 0.05
C PRO A 28 16.72 14.80 -1.46
N THR A 29 17.70 14.19 -2.11
CA THR A 29 17.53 13.76 -3.50
C THR A 29 16.45 12.70 -3.54
N TYR A 30 15.44 12.91 -4.37
CA TYR A 30 14.33 11.97 -4.55
C TYR A 30 14.02 11.85 -6.04
N CYS A 31 14.15 10.64 -6.58
CA CYS A 31 13.76 10.35 -7.95
C CYS A 31 12.24 10.25 -8.05
N GLU A 32 11.64 10.87 -9.06
CA GLU A 32 10.20 10.76 -9.27
C GLU A 32 9.79 9.29 -9.48
N PRO A 33 8.68 8.83 -8.86
CA PRO A 33 8.23 7.46 -9.01
C PRO A 33 7.92 7.13 -10.48
N ARG A 34 8.39 5.97 -10.92
CA ARG A 34 8.08 5.42 -12.25
C ARG A 34 7.29 4.13 -12.07
N GLU A 35 6.15 4.03 -12.73
CA GLU A 35 5.44 2.77 -12.82
C GLU A 35 6.25 1.76 -13.65
N VAL A 36 6.45 0.58 -13.10
CA VAL A 36 7.14 -0.55 -13.76
C VAL A 36 6.19 -1.68 -14.15
N GLY A 37 4.91 -1.54 -13.76
CA GLY A 37 3.83 -2.47 -14.06
C GLY A 37 2.74 -2.42 -12.99
N CYS A 38 1.68 -3.18 -13.22
CA CYS A 38 0.51 -3.23 -12.35
C CYS A 38 -0.11 -4.64 -12.33
N PHE A 39 -0.96 -4.89 -11.34
CA PHE A 39 -1.78 -6.09 -11.24
C PHE A 39 -3.11 -5.76 -10.56
N SER A 40 -4.08 -6.64 -10.74
CA SER A 40 -5.45 -6.49 -10.24
C SER A 40 -5.87 -7.70 -9.39
N MET A 41 -6.82 -7.46 -8.48
CA MET A 41 -7.49 -8.50 -7.69
C MET A 41 -8.97 -8.50 -8.05
N VAL A 42 -9.44 -9.55 -8.74
CA VAL A 42 -10.77 -9.61 -9.37
C VAL A 42 -11.67 -10.61 -8.64
N GLY A 43 -12.97 -10.30 -8.53
CA GLY A 43 -13.98 -11.19 -7.96
C GLY A 43 -14.19 -11.05 -6.45
N GLU A 44 -15.25 -11.69 -5.95
CA GLU A 44 -15.60 -11.71 -4.51
C GLU A 44 -14.57 -12.48 -3.69
N GLN A 45 -14.12 -13.60 -4.23
CA GLN A 45 -12.90 -14.28 -3.82
C GLN A 45 -11.76 -13.75 -4.70
N PRO A 46 -10.88 -12.91 -4.15
CA PRO A 46 -9.99 -12.09 -4.98
C PRO A 46 -8.94 -12.94 -5.69
N CYS A 47 -9.09 -13.07 -7.00
CA CYS A 47 -8.14 -13.72 -7.88
C CYS A 47 -7.14 -12.70 -8.41
N TRP A 48 -5.86 -13.04 -8.36
CA TRP A 48 -4.81 -12.19 -8.91
C TRP A 48 -4.80 -12.29 -10.43
N VAL A 49 -4.71 -11.15 -11.10
CA VAL A 49 -4.59 -11.04 -12.56
C VAL A 49 -3.53 -9.99 -12.88
N ASP A 50 -2.72 -10.21 -13.91
CA ASP A 50 -1.76 -9.22 -14.40
C ASP A 50 -2.48 -8.03 -15.04
N GLY A 51 -1.92 -6.83 -14.91
CA GLY A 51 -2.48 -5.62 -15.51
C GLY A 51 -3.62 -4.95 -14.74
N ALA A 52 -4.32 -4.08 -15.44
CA ALA A 52 -5.17 -3.03 -14.87
C ALA A 52 -6.68 -3.34 -14.92
N ALA A 53 -7.09 -4.62 -14.90
CA ALA A 53 -8.49 -5.03 -15.00
C ALA A 53 -9.44 -4.39 -13.97
N MET A 54 -8.93 -3.97 -12.81
CA MET A 54 -9.71 -3.29 -11.75
C MET A 54 -9.49 -1.78 -11.69
N LEU A 55 -8.74 -1.21 -12.65
CA LEU A 55 -8.56 0.24 -12.76
C LEU A 55 -9.91 0.90 -13.03
N LYS A 56 -10.15 2.02 -12.36
CA LYS A 56 -11.33 2.85 -12.57
C LYS A 56 -10.92 4.27 -12.89
N TYR A 57 -11.81 4.97 -13.55
CA TYR A 57 -11.57 6.30 -14.06
C TYR A 57 -12.35 7.32 -13.26
N LEU A 58 -11.72 8.47 -13.00
CA LEU A 58 -12.34 9.56 -12.26
C LEU A 58 -13.55 10.09 -13.04
N ARG A 59 -14.68 10.22 -12.36
CA ARG A 59 -15.88 10.90 -12.83
C ARG A 59 -16.21 12.04 -11.86
N MET A 60 -15.83 13.26 -12.23
CA MET A 60 -16.17 14.43 -11.44
C MET A 60 -17.66 14.76 -11.54
N PRO A 61 -18.32 15.18 -10.45
CA PRO A 61 -19.68 15.67 -10.50
C PRO A 61 -19.77 17.00 -11.26
N SER A 62 -20.88 17.24 -11.95
CA SER A 62 -21.12 18.50 -12.67
C SER A 62 -21.22 19.72 -11.74
N SER A 63 -21.59 19.52 -10.48
CA SER A 63 -21.70 20.58 -9.47
C SER A 63 -20.96 20.16 -8.18
N PRO A 64 -19.62 20.24 -8.18
CA PRO A 64 -18.78 19.73 -7.09
C PRO A 64 -19.03 20.42 -5.74
N ASP A 65 -19.60 21.62 -5.74
CA ASP A 65 -19.86 22.42 -4.52
C ASP A 65 -21.27 22.21 -3.92
N GLN A 66 -22.14 21.44 -4.58
CA GLN A 66 -23.55 21.28 -4.19
C GLN A 66 -24.01 19.82 -4.30
N LEU A 67 -23.40 18.97 -3.49
CA LEU A 67 -23.67 17.54 -3.44
C LEU A 67 -24.64 17.19 -2.30
N ARG A 68 -25.31 16.04 -2.46
CA ARG A 68 -26.17 15.42 -1.42
C ARG A 68 -25.98 13.90 -1.45
N TRP A 69 -24.72 13.46 -1.54
CA TRP A 69 -24.42 12.04 -1.67
C TRP A 69 -24.43 11.36 -0.31
N ASP A 70 -25.32 10.39 -0.15
CA ASP A 70 -25.42 9.59 1.06
C ASP A 70 -24.44 8.41 1.01
N LEU A 71 -23.40 8.47 1.83
CA LEU A 71 -22.38 7.43 1.92
C LEU A 71 -22.86 6.21 2.70
N ASN A 72 -24.03 6.21 3.35
CA ASN A 72 -24.54 5.04 4.07
C ASN A 72 -25.19 4.00 3.16
N ARG A 73 -25.52 4.36 1.91
CA ARG A 73 -26.21 3.47 0.98
C ARG A 73 -25.47 2.14 0.80
N GLY A 74 -26.06 1.04 1.27
CA GLY A 74 -25.51 -0.32 1.16
C GLY A 74 -24.55 -0.73 2.29
N TYR A 75 -24.51 0.01 3.41
CA TYR A 75 -23.63 -0.30 4.53
C TYR A 75 -23.89 -1.68 5.15
N GLU A 76 -25.16 -2.07 5.26
CA GLU A 76 -25.61 -3.30 5.88
C GLU A 76 -25.22 -4.53 5.04
N THR A 77 -25.22 -4.40 3.72
CA THR A 77 -24.89 -5.47 2.77
C THR A 77 -23.44 -5.42 2.29
N ALA A 78 -22.64 -4.48 2.79
CA ALA A 78 -21.26 -4.30 2.36
C ALA A 78 -20.37 -5.50 2.74
N VAL A 79 -19.70 -6.06 1.73
CA VAL A 79 -18.67 -7.07 1.92
C VAL A 79 -17.43 -6.42 2.52
N ARG A 80 -17.07 -6.83 3.74
CA ARG A 80 -15.91 -6.29 4.48
C ARG A 80 -14.73 -7.23 4.38
N TRP A 81 -13.63 -6.71 3.89
CA TRP A 81 -12.37 -7.44 3.88
C TRP A 81 -11.77 -7.52 5.27
N ASP A 82 -11.32 -8.71 5.66
CA ASP A 82 -10.72 -8.91 6.97
C ASP A 82 -9.29 -8.36 7.02
N LEU A 83 -9.18 -7.10 7.45
CA LEU A 83 -7.90 -6.42 7.63
C LEU A 83 -7.02 -7.05 8.73
N LEU A 84 -7.57 -7.89 9.60
CA LEU A 84 -6.85 -8.56 10.69
C LEU A 84 -6.06 -9.78 10.23
N LYS A 85 -6.37 -10.32 9.04
CA LYS A 85 -5.61 -11.41 8.41
C LYS A 85 -4.22 -10.97 7.94
N GLY A 86 -3.90 -9.67 8.04
CA GLY A 86 -2.61 -9.09 7.68
C GLY A 86 -2.43 -9.02 6.16
N LYS A 87 -2.15 -7.83 5.63
CA LYS A 87 -1.77 -7.68 4.22
C LYS A 87 -0.29 -8.04 4.09
N LYS A 88 0.02 -9.33 3.91
CA LYS A 88 1.38 -9.74 3.50
C LYS A 88 1.66 -9.25 2.08
N ILE A 89 2.93 -9.12 1.73
CA ILE A 89 3.36 -8.65 0.39
C ILE A 89 3.21 -9.71 -0.71
N HIS A 90 2.49 -10.80 -0.47
CA HIS A 90 2.40 -11.96 -1.37
C HIS A 90 1.95 -11.63 -2.80
N ASN A 91 1.02 -10.70 -2.97
CA ASN A 91 0.57 -10.30 -4.32
C ASN A 91 1.66 -9.54 -5.08
N LEU A 92 2.49 -8.77 -4.37
CA LEU A 92 3.67 -8.11 -4.95
C LEU A 92 4.75 -9.15 -5.29
N LEU A 93 4.99 -10.13 -4.42
CA LEU A 93 5.89 -11.25 -4.70
C LEU A 93 5.42 -12.08 -5.90
N ARG A 94 4.11 -12.27 -6.05
CA ARG A 94 3.52 -12.97 -7.19
C ARG A 94 3.73 -12.20 -8.48
N TRP A 95 3.54 -10.88 -8.45
CA TRP A 95 3.84 -10.03 -9.60
C TRP A 95 5.34 -10.11 -9.95
N LEU A 96 6.25 -10.01 -8.98
CA LEU A 96 7.69 -10.16 -9.21
C LEU A 96 8.04 -11.52 -9.83
N ALA A 97 7.46 -12.62 -9.34
CA ALA A 97 7.67 -13.97 -9.89
C ALA A 97 7.06 -14.15 -11.29
N TYR A 98 5.91 -13.52 -11.56
CA TYR A 98 5.30 -13.52 -12.89
C TYR A 98 6.19 -12.80 -13.91
N GLN A 99 6.71 -11.62 -13.57
CA GLN A 99 7.63 -10.86 -14.43
C GLN A 99 8.96 -11.60 -14.65
N ALA A 100 9.41 -12.42 -13.68
CA ALA A 100 10.54 -13.35 -13.84
C ALA A 100 10.34 -14.34 -14.98
N SER A 101 9.15 -14.93 -14.98
CA SER A 101 8.83 -16.11 -15.77
C SER A 101 8.37 -15.74 -17.18
N ASN A 102 7.98 -14.48 -17.38
CA ASN A 102 7.44 -13.99 -18.65
C ASN A 102 8.15 -12.72 -19.18
N PRO A 103 9.47 -12.78 -19.43
CA PRO A 103 10.28 -11.63 -19.85
C PRO A 103 9.92 -11.06 -21.24
N ALA A 104 9.10 -11.76 -22.02
CA ALA A 104 8.78 -11.47 -23.42
C ALA A 104 7.29 -11.28 -23.68
N ALA A 105 6.47 -11.01 -22.66
CA ALA A 105 5.08 -10.69 -22.90
C ALA A 105 5.00 -9.34 -23.62
N GLU A 106 4.89 -9.37 -24.95
CA GLU A 106 4.47 -8.24 -25.77
C GLU A 106 3.24 -7.58 -25.14
N PRO A 107 3.15 -6.24 -25.11
CA PRO A 107 1.95 -5.58 -24.66
C PRO A 107 0.77 -6.01 -25.51
N GLY A 108 -0.16 -6.77 -24.93
CA GLY A 108 -1.44 -7.07 -25.57
C GLY A 108 -2.20 -5.78 -25.88
N PRO A 109 -3.24 -5.82 -26.73
CA PRO A 109 -3.99 -4.64 -27.15
C PRO A 109 -4.68 -3.87 -25.99
N GLU A 110 -4.73 -4.45 -24.79
CA GLU A 110 -5.20 -3.80 -23.54
C GLU A 110 -4.06 -3.28 -22.63
N ARG A 111 -2.82 -3.21 -23.13
CA ARG A 111 -1.67 -2.59 -22.44
C ARG A 111 -1.31 -1.29 -23.12
N PRO A 112 -1.96 -0.16 -22.81
CA PRO A 112 -1.66 1.05 -23.53
C PRO A 112 -0.38 1.74 -22.99
N PHE A 113 0.23 1.24 -21.88
CA PHE A 113 1.13 2.06 -21.06
C PHE A 113 2.42 1.44 -20.50
N VAL A 114 2.84 0.24 -20.88
CA VAL A 114 4.09 -0.34 -20.31
C VAL A 114 4.97 -0.92 -21.41
N GLN A 115 5.98 -0.16 -21.82
CA GLN A 115 7.20 -0.71 -22.43
C GLN A 115 8.18 -0.96 -21.29
N ALA A 116 8.46 -2.23 -20.97
CA ALA A 116 9.52 -2.55 -20.03
C ALA A 116 10.35 -3.77 -20.52
N PRO A 117 11.69 -3.71 -20.41
CA PRO A 117 12.60 -4.77 -20.87
C PRO A 117 12.53 -6.02 -19.96
N PRO A 118 13.30 -7.11 -20.22
CA PRO A 118 13.29 -8.33 -19.42
C PRO A 118 13.72 -8.04 -17.96
N LEU A 119 12.75 -7.79 -17.08
CA LEU A 119 12.99 -6.94 -15.92
C LEU A 119 13.54 -7.66 -14.69
N GLN A 120 13.31 -8.95 -14.42
CA GLN A 120 13.48 -9.38 -13.02
C GLN A 120 14.94 -9.40 -12.51
N GLN A 121 15.89 -9.91 -13.29
CA GLN A 121 17.30 -9.93 -12.86
C GLN A 121 17.90 -8.52 -12.82
N SER A 122 17.51 -7.63 -13.74
CA SER A 122 17.99 -6.24 -13.78
C SER A 122 17.27 -5.32 -12.77
N LEU A 123 15.96 -5.48 -12.58
CA LEU A 123 15.14 -4.65 -11.70
C LEU A 123 15.49 -4.89 -10.23
N LEU A 124 15.61 -6.15 -9.82
CA LEU A 124 15.95 -6.47 -8.43
C LEU A 124 17.44 -6.29 -8.13
N ALA A 125 18.34 -6.48 -9.11
CA ALA A 125 19.78 -6.25 -8.91
C ALA A 125 20.10 -4.81 -8.46
N ASP A 126 19.34 -3.83 -8.95
CA ASP A 126 19.49 -2.43 -8.59
C ASP A 126 18.50 -1.96 -7.50
N THR A 127 17.76 -2.89 -6.87
CA THR A 127 16.75 -2.58 -5.85
C THR A 127 17.20 -3.04 -4.46
N ASP A 128 17.40 -2.06 -3.58
CA ASP A 128 17.71 -2.32 -2.17
C ASP A 128 16.49 -2.84 -1.38
N PHE A 129 15.30 -2.30 -1.65
CA PHE A 129 14.09 -2.52 -0.85
C PHE A 129 12.86 -2.85 -1.68
N VAL A 130 12.10 -3.86 -1.26
CA VAL A 130 10.75 -4.16 -1.77
C VAL A 130 9.75 -4.07 -0.62
N CYS A 131 8.78 -3.17 -0.73
CA CYS A 131 7.78 -2.97 0.33
C CYS A 131 6.48 -2.37 -0.20
N GLY A 132 5.42 -2.41 0.62
CA GLY A 132 4.20 -1.67 0.32
C GLY A 132 4.35 -0.18 0.60
N ARG A 133 3.76 0.68 -0.25
CA ARG A 133 3.74 2.15 -0.08
C ARG A 133 3.37 2.62 1.32
N GLY A 134 2.40 1.96 1.96
CA GLY A 134 1.94 2.30 3.31
C GLY A 134 3.04 2.18 4.37
N THR A 135 4.05 1.34 4.16
CA THR A 135 5.22 1.21 5.03
C THR A 135 6.04 2.50 5.03
N LEU A 136 6.42 3.00 3.84
CA LEU A 136 7.20 4.23 3.68
C LEU A 136 6.45 5.45 4.23
N ALA A 137 5.16 5.56 3.89
CA ALA A 137 4.32 6.65 4.38
C ALA A 137 4.25 6.66 5.91
N ARG A 138 4.18 5.49 6.55
CA ARG A 138 4.13 5.38 8.01
C ARG A 138 5.45 5.78 8.66
N ILE A 139 6.58 5.33 8.11
CA ILE A 139 7.91 5.75 8.56
C ILE A 139 8.03 7.28 8.47
N ALA A 140 7.70 7.86 7.32
CA ALA A 140 7.81 9.30 7.06
C ALA A 140 6.95 10.16 8.00
N CYS A 141 5.83 9.63 8.50
CA CYS A 141 4.96 10.36 9.45
C CYS A 141 5.49 10.32 10.90
N THR A 142 6.39 9.40 11.25
CA THR A 142 6.89 9.16 12.62
C THR A 142 7.46 10.40 13.34
N PRO A 143 8.15 11.35 12.66
CA PRO A 143 8.62 12.57 13.31
C PRO A 143 7.51 13.39 13.97
N TYR A 144 6.29 13.33 13.42
CA TYR A 144 5.14 14.15 13.83
C TYR A 144 3.97 13.33 14.39
N ASP A 145 3.92 12.03 14.12
CA ASP A 145 2.92 11.09 14.63
C ASP A 145 3.46 10.28 15.81
N LYS A 146 3.51 10.92 16.98
CA LYS A 146 3.98 10.31 18.25
C LYS A 146 2.92 9.47 18.96
N ARG A 147 1.78 9.20 18.31
CA ARG A 147 0.66 8.47 18.92
C ARG A 147 0.55 7.04 18.41
N ASN A 148 0.90 6.83 17.15
CA ASN A 148 0.69 5.56 16.48
C ASN A 148 2.01 4.81 16.41
N ASP A 149 2.01 3.61 16.97
CA ASP A 149 3.11 2.68 16.82
C ASP A 149 3.10 2.03 15.42
N TRP A 150 4.18 1.33 15.09
CA TRP A 150 4.22 0.50 13.91
C TRP A 150 5.24 -0.62 14.04
N ARG A 151 5.00 -1.70 13.29
CA ARG A 151 5.88 -2.87 13.23
C ARG A 151 6.11 -3.26 11.78
N LEU A 152 7.37 -3.46 11.43
CA LEU A 152 7.82 -3.92 10.10
C LEU A 152 8.66 -5.17 10.30
N VAL A 153 8.39 -6.21 9.51
CA VAL A 153 9.23 -7.40 9.43
C VAL A 153 10.10 -7.28 8.19
N ALA A 154 11.39 -7.49 8.32
CA ALA A 154 12.38 -7.45 7.26
C ALA A 154 13.00 -8.83 7.06
N CYS A 155 13.25 -9.17 5.80
CA CYS A 155 13.95 -10.39 5.40
C CYS A 155 14.76 -10.06 4.15
N ARG A 156 16.01 -10.51 4.07
CA ARG A 156 16.86 -10.30 2.88
C ARG A 156 16.93 -11.59 2.08
N HIS A 157 16.69 -11.47 0.78
CA HIS A 157 16.74 -12.58 -0.15
C HIS A 157 17.25 -12.13 -1.51
N ARG A 158 18.30 -12.78 -2.01
CA ARG A 158 18.95 -12.49 -3.30
C ARG A 158 19.40 -11.03 -3.40
N GLY A 159 20.06 -10.54 -2.37
CA GLY A 159 20.57 -9.17 -2.28
C GLY A 159 19.56 -8.10 -1.86
N THR A 160 18.26 -8.30 -2.09
CA THR A 160 17.18 -7.33 -1.81
C THR A 160 16.55 -7.53 -0.43
N ILE A 161 16.21 -6.43 0.26
CA ILE A 161 15.51 -6.44 1.55
C ILE A 161 14.00 -6.28 1.34
N PHE A 162 13.23 -7.28 1.71
CA PHE A 162 11.77 -7.24 1.69
C PHE A 162 11.23 -6.72 3.02
N LEU A 163 10.32 -5.74 2.99
CA LEU A 163 9.68 -5.19 4.19
C LEU A 163 8.17 -5.44 4.17
N CYS A 164 7.69 -6.19 5.15
CA CYS A 164 6.29 -6.47 5.36
C CYS A 164 5.77 -5.75 6.60
N SER A 165 4.74 -4.90 6.44
CA SER A 165 4.04 -4.33 7.61
C SER A 165 3.37 -5.45 8.42
N SER A 166 3.56 -5.44 9.73
CA SER A 166 2.83 -6.28 10.68
C SER A 166 1.95 -5.41 11.58
N LEU A 167 0.81 -5.94 12.01
CA LEU A 167 -0.07 -5.23 12.95
C LEU A 167 0.56 -5.24 14.34
N THR A 168 0.51 -4.11 15.02
CA THR A 168 0.75 -4.06 16.46
C THR A 168 -0.50 -4.49 17.19
N ASP A 169 -0.35 -5.03 18.40
CA ASP A 169 -1.48 -5.52 19.18
C ASP A 169 -2.43 -4.38 19.54
N ALA A 170 -1.89 -3.18 19.83
CA ALA A 170 -2.67 -1.97 20.06
C ALA A 170 -3.53 -1.62 18.84
N TYR A 171 -2.95 -1.65 17.64
CA TYR A 171 -3.70 -1.37 16.42
C TYR A 171 -4.68 -2.50 16.07
N ARG A 172 -4.32 -3.76 16.34
CA ARG A 172 -5.20 -4.92 16.17
C ARG A 172 -6.45 -4.78 17.05
N GLN A 173 -6.27 -4.44 18.33
CA GLN A 173 -7.37 -4.22 19.26
C GLN A 173 -8.24 -3.03 18.84
N LEU A 174 -7.61 -1.90 18.48
CA LEU A 174 -8.35 -0.73 17.97
C LEU A 174 -9.24 -1.11 16.77
N ARG A 175 -8.75 -1.95 15.86
CA ARG A 175 -9.51 -2.41 14.69
C ARG A 175 -10.63 -3.39 15.05
N LEU A 176 -10.44 -4.23 16.07
CA LEU A 176 -11.49 -5.07 16.60
C LEU A 176 -12.61 -4.23 17.23
N ASP A 177 -12.23 -3.22 18.02
CA ASP A 177 -13.17 -2.29 18.66
C ASP A 177 -13.95 -1.47 17.62
N ASP A 178 -13.26 -0.95 16.59
CA ASP A 178 -13.89 -0.23 15.48
C ASP A 178 -14.91 -1.10 14.74
N LYS A 179 -14.56 -2.37 14.48
CA LYS A 179 -15.46 -3.32 13.78
C LYS A 179 -16.68 -3.70 14.62
N ALA A 180 -16.56 -3.68 15.94
CA ALA A 180 -17.64 -4.01 16.86
C ALA A 180 -18.67 -2.88 17.02
N ASP A 181 -18.29 -1.64 16.71
CA ASP A 181 -19.15 -0.45 16.83
C ASP A 181 -19.47 0.13 15.44
N PRO A 182 -20.72 0.02 14.95
CA PRO A 182 -21.10 0.53 13.63
C PRO A 182 -20.73 2.00 13.39
N GLU A 183 -20.79 2.85 14.41
CA GLU A 183 -20.45 4.27 14.26
C GLU A 183 -18.95 4.51 14.08
N ARG A 184 -18.11 3.56 14.52
CA ARG A 184 -16.65 3.55 14.32
C ARG A 184 -16.23 2.82 13.04
N ASP A 185 -17.01 1.85 12.56
CA ASP A 185 -16.80 1.16 11.27
C ASP A 185 -17.18 2.05 10.06
N ARG A 186 -18.29 2.81 10.17
CA ARG A 186 -18.82 3.68 9.10
C ARG A 186 -17.78 4.54 8.39
N PRO A 187 -16.85 5.24 9.07
CA PRO A 187 -15.81 6.02 8.41
C PRO A 187 -14.94 5.24 7.40
N ALA A 188 -14.66 3.96 7.66
CA ALA A 188 -13.93 3.11 6.72
C ALA A 188 -14.80 2.78 5.51
N TYR A 189 -16.05 2.39 5.74
CA TYR A 189 -17.02 2.12 4.67
C TYR A 189 -17.26 3.34 3.77
N TRP A 190 -17.45 4.51 4.36
CA TRP A 190 -17.69 5.77 3.65
C TRP A 190 -16.56 6.13 2.68
N GLY A 191 -15.32 5.74 2.96
CA GLY A 191 -14.21 5.88 2.01
C GLY A 191 -14.48 5.09 0.72
N TYR A 192 -14.74 3.78 0.85
CA TYR A 192 -15.05 2.93 -0.29
C TYR A 192 -16.34 3.36 -1.02
N LYS A 193 -17.35 3.81 -0.28
CA LYS A 193 -18.60 4.27 -0.89
C LYS A 193 -18.40 5.56 -1.68
N PHE A 194 -17.56 6.47 -1.19
CA PHE A 194 -17.20 7.69 -1.91
C PHE A 194 -16.42 7.38 -3.20
N GLU A 195 -15.50 6.41 -3.17
CA GLU A 195 -14.82 5.93 -4.38
C GLU A 195 -15.82 5.44 -5.44
N GLN A 196 -16.89 4.73 -5.04
CA GLN A 196 -17.94 4.32 -5.98
C GLN A 196 -18.70 5.49 -6.61
N PHE A 197 -18.90 6.60 -5.89
CA PHE A 197 -19.55 7.78 -6.44
C PHE A 197 -18.65 8.54 -7.44
N MET A 198 -17.34 8.53 -7.20
CA MET A 198 -16.35 9.28 -7.97
C MET A 198 -15.74 8.49 -9.13
N ALA A 199 -16.04 7.20 -9.28
CA ALA A 199 -15.33 6.33 -10.21
C ALA A 199 -16.28 5.62 -11.19
N ALA A 200 -15.83 5.47 -12.43
CA ALA A 200 -16.48 4.72 -13.49
C ALA A 200 -15.60 3.57 -14.00
N SER A 201 -16.21 2.51 -14.54
CA SER A 201 -15.48 1.37 -15.12
C SER A 201 -14.94 1.65 -16.52
N GLU A 202 -15.42 2.71 -17.18
CA GLU A 202 -15.06 3.07 -18.56
C GLU A 202 -14.64 4.55 -18.63
N THR A 203 -13.74 4.88 -19.55
CA THR A 203 -13.36 6.27 -19.83
C THR A 203 -14.36 6.94 -20.77
N SER A 204 -14.53 8.26 -20.65
CA SER A 204 -15.09 9.08 -21.73
C SER A 204 -14.02 9.50 -22.75
N ASP A 205 -12.74 9.43 -22.40
CA ASP A 205 -11.62 9.91 -23.21
C ASP A 205 -10.43 8.93 -23.18
N THR A 206 -9.84 8.72 -24.35
CA THR A 206 -8.62 7.92 -24.56
C THR A 206 -7.44 8.88 -24.59
N ASP A 207 -6.86 9.20 -23.43
CA ASP A 207 -5.55 9.83 -23.45
C ASP A 207 -4.61 9.19 -22.45
N GLY A 208 -3.42 8.91 -22.96
CA GLY A 208 -2.71 7.71 -22.60
C GLY A 208 -1.28 7.98 -22.19
N SER A 209 -1.06 8.08 -20.89
CA SER A 209 0.25 8.32 -20.29
C SER A 209 0.63 7.21 -19.33
N SER A 210 1.84 6.64 -19.52
CA SER A 210 2.48 5.67 -18.61
C SER A 210 3.02 6.29 -17.32
N SER A 211 2.54 7.48 -16.97
CA SER A 211 2.97 8.24 -15.81
C SER A 211 1.98 8.07 -14.67
N THR A 212 2.48 7.92 -13.44
CA THR A 212 1.64 8.02 -12.23
C THR A 212 0.98 9.39 -12.10
N ALA A 213 1.36 10.37 -12.92
CA ALA A 213 0.72 11.68 -13.01
C ALA A 213 -0.78 11.62 -13.36
N GLY A 214 -1.25 10.52 -13.98
CA GLY A 214 -2.68 10.30 -14.24
C GLY A 214 -3.47 9.75 -13.05
N TYR A 215 -2.79 9.31 -11.98
CA TYR A 215 -3.47 8.76 -10.81
C TYR A 215 -3.99 9.83 -9.86
N ILE A 216 -5.09 9.50 -9.18
CA ILE A 216 -5.76 10.38 -8.22
C ILE A 216 -6.11 9.56 -6.97
N GLU A 217 -5.83 10.13 -5.81
CA GLU A 217 -6.18 9.51 -4.52
C GLU A 217 -7.47 10.15 -3.98
N LEU A 218 -8.45 9.33 -3.60
CA LEU A 218 -9.74 9.79 -3.09
C LEU A 218 -9.79 9.70 -1.56
N LYS A 219 -10.37 10.73 -0.92
CA LYS A 219 -10.51 10.79 0.54
C LYS A 219 -11.90 11.31 0.94
N THR A 220 -12.29 11.05 2.19
CA THR A 220 -13.44 11.74 2.81
C THR A 220 -13.02 12.40 4.12
N LEU A 221 -13.68 13.51 4.45
CA LEU A 221 -13.39 14.29 5.64
C LEU A 221 -14.68 14.78 6.31
N CYS A 222 -14.70 14.79 7.64
CA CYS A 222 -15.73 15.44 8.45
C CYS A 222 -15.12 16.64 9.18
N PRO A 223 -15.32 17.88 8.69
CA PRO A 223 -14.70 19.08 9.27
C PRO A 223 -15.02 19.27 10.75
N GLU A 224 -16.28 19.07 11.14
CA GLU A 224 -16.77 19.22 12.51
C GLU A 224 -16.01 18.36 13.53
N ARG A 225 -15.52 17.18 13.11
CA ARG A 225 -14.76 16.30 13.99
C ARG A 225 -13.25 16.59 13.97
N GLN A 226 -12.74 17.29 12.95
CA GLN A 226 -11.33 17.21 12.58
C GLN A 226 -10.66 18.56 12.25
N ALA A 227 -11.37 19.69 12.38
CA ALA A 227 -10.86 21.01 12.02
C ALA A 227 -9.48 21.34 12.66
N HIS A 228 -9.32 21.09 13.97
CA HIS A 228 -8.09 21.42 14.71
C HIS A 228 -6.92 20.46 14.44
N SER A 229 -7.18 19.29 13.83
CA SER A 229 -6.19 18.21 13.61
C SER A 229 -5.93 17.92 12.14
N PHE A 230 -6.68 18.54 11.23
CA PHE A 230 -6.63 18.28 9.80
C PHE A 230 -5.25 18.55 9.20
N HIS A 231 -4.78 19.80 9.26
CA HIS A 231 -3.48 20.21 8.72
C HIS A 231 -2.32 19.47 9.39
N ARG A 232 -2.38 19.31 10.71
CA ARG A 232 -1.29 18.71 11.49
C ARG A 232 -1.11 17.21 11.25
N PHE A 233 -2.19 16.45 11.18
CA PHE A 233 -2.11 14.98 11.19
C PHE A 233 -2.69 14.34 9.93
N LYS A 234 -3.78 14.86 9.38
CA LYS A 234 -4.44 14.24 8.21
C LYS A 234 -3.75 14.58 6.91
N LEU A 235 -3.50 15.86 6.67
CA LEU A 235 -2.77 16.32 5.48
C LEU A 235 -1.37 15.72 5.42
N LEU A 236 -0.66 15.61 6.56
CA LEU A 236 0.61 14.87 6.63
C LEU A 236 0.49 13.44 6.08
N ARG A 237 -0.52 12.68 6.54
CA ARG A 237 -0.75 11.30 6.09
C ARG A 237 -1.18 11.22 4.62
N TRP A 238 -1.98 12.17 4.15
CA TRP A 238 -2.41 12.24 2.74
C TRP A 238 -1.23 12.57 1.82
N TRP A 239 -0.43 13.55 2.21
CA TRP A 239 0.82 13.90 1.55
C TRP A 239 1.74 12.69 1.48
N ALA A 240 2.08 12.08 2.62
CA ALA A 240 3.02 10.95 2.64
C ALA A 240 2.54 9.77 1.80
N GLN A 241 1.23 9.44 1.85
CA GLN A 241 0.66 8.40 1.01
C GLN A 241 0.83 8.73 -0.48
N SER A 242 0.36 9.90 -0.90
CA SER A 242 0.30 10.25 -2.32
C SER A 242 1.69 10.53 -2.89
N PHE A 243 2.58 11.16 -2.11
CA PHE A 243 3.96 11.45 -2.47
C PHE A 243 4.74 10.18 -2.82
N PHE A 244 4.75 9.17 -1.94
CA PHE A 244 5.45 7.90 -2.23
C PHE A 244 4.82 7.09 -3.36
N ALA A 245 3.54 7.32 -3.68
CA ALA A 245 2.88 6.70 -4.82
C ALA A 245 3.10 7.46 -6.14
N GLY A 246 3.68 8.66 -6.10
CA GLY A 246 3.80 9.52 -7.29
C GLY A 246 2.47 10.08 -7.77
N THR A 247 1.45 10.12 -6.91
CA THR A 247 0.10 10.61 -7.21
C THR A 247 0.06 12.12 -6.96
N PRO A 248 -0.18 12.97 -7.99
CA PRO A 248 -0.07 14.43 -7.84
C PRO A 248 -1.28 15.08 -7.16
N GLN A 249 -2.44 14.44 -7.17
CA GLN A 249 -3.69 15.00 -6.67
C GLN A 249 -4.40 14.11 -5.66
N VAL A 250 -5.00 14.75 -4.65
CA VAL A 250 -5.96 14.15 -3.74
C VAL A 250 -7.30 14.87 -3.89
N ILE A 251 -8.38 14.14 -4.11
CA ILE A 251 -9.74 14.70 -4.12
C ILE A 251 -10.47 14.25 -2.86
N CYS A 252 -10.97 15.20 -2.09
CA CYS A 252 -11.64 14.94 -0.83
C CYS A 252 -13.12 15.32 -0.87
N GLY A 253 -14.00 14.37 -0.57
CA GLY A 253 -15.40 14.61 -0.25
C GLY A 253 -15.59 15.10 1.18
N PHE A 254 -16.14 16.29 1.34
CA PHE A 254 -16.47 16.90 2.62
C PHE A 254 -17.89 16.52 3.02
N ARG A 255 -17.98 15.77 4.12
CA ARG A 255 -19.23 15.22 4.63
C ARG A 255 -19.54 15.66 6.05
N ASP A 256 -20.81 15.63 6.41
CA ASP A 256 -21.26 15.80 7.78
C ASP A 256 -21.09 14.52 8.62
N LYS A 257 -21.59 14.56 9.87
CA LYS A 257 -21.57 13.43 10.80
C LYS A 257 -22.53 12.30 10.39
N GLN A 258 -23.55 12.63 9.59
CA GLN A 258 -24.55 11.69 9.10
C GLN A 258 -24.05 10.94 7.86
N GLY A 259 -22.91 11.33 7.29
CA GLY A 259 -22.33 10.67 6.13
C GLY A 259 -22.79 11.25 4.80
N ILE A 260 -23.37 12.46 4.80
CA ILE A 260 -23.78 13.14 3.57
C ILE A 260 -22.62 14.01 3.08
N VAL A 261 -22.15 13.78 1.85
CA VAL A 261 -21.17 14.63 1.17
C VAL A 261 -21.87 15.85 0.61
N HIS A 262 -21.37 17.03 0.99
CA HIS A 262 -21.89 18.33 0.57
C HIS A 262 -21.08 18.95 -0.56
N PHE A 263 -19.77 18.71 -0.60
CA PHE A 263 -18.90 19.17 -1.68
C PHE A 263 -17.64 18.33 -1.80
N VAL A 264 -16.92 18.44 -2.92
CA VAL A 264 -15.59 17.88 -3.12
C VAL A 264 -14.57 18.99 -3.32
N LYS A 265 -13.33 18.77 -2.86
CA LYS A 265 -12.22 19.71 -3.08
C LYS A 265 -10.97 18.96 -3.47
N GLU A 266 -10.23 19.54 -4.41
CA GLU A 266 -8.94 19.04 -4.87
C GLU A 266 -7.79 19.62 -4.04
N PHE A 267 -6.77 18.81 -3.82
CA PHE A 267 -5.54 19.16 -3.12
C PHE A 267 -4.35 18.72 -3.96
N ASN A 268 -3.47 19.67 -4.30
CA ASN A 268 -2.21 19.38 -4.97
C ASN A 268 -1.19 18.88 -3.93
N VAL A 269 -0.68 17.68 -4.14
CA VAL A 269 0.25 17.02 -3.20
C VAL A 269 1.54 17.82 -3.02
N ARG A 270 2.04 18.48 -4.06
CA ARG A 270 3.26 19.31 -4.00
C ARG A 270 3.06 20.57 -3.17
N GLU A 271 1.82 21.06 -3.05
CA GLU A 271 1.50 22.29 -2.30
C GLU A 271 1.16 22.01 -0.83
N MET A 272 0.78 20.78 -0.46
CA MET A 272 0.40 20.42 0.91
C MET A 272 1.44 20.79 1.99
N PRO A 273 2.76 20.60 1.79
CA PRO A 273 3.76 21.03 2.77
C PRO A 273 3.78 22.54 2.99
N ARG A 274 3.55 23.33 1.93
CA ARG A 274 3.46 24.79 2.00
C ARG A 274 2.25 25.22 2.82
N ASP A 275 1.10 24.60 2.58
CA ASP A 275 -0.14 24.88 3.31
C ASP A 275 -0.05 24.51 4.79
N CYS A 276 0.85 23.60 5.15
CA CYS A 276 1.08 23.13 6.52
C CYS A 276 2.38 23.66 7.14
N LYS A 277 2.92 24.75 6.60
CA LYS A 277 4.17 25.35 7.08
C LYS A 277 4.12 25.61 8.59
N GLY A 278 5.15 25.14 9.30
CA GLY A 278 5.26 25.25 10.76
C GLY A 278 4.59 24.12 11.55
N LEU A 279 3.82 23.23 10.89
CA LEU A 279 3.22 22.05 11.54
C LEU A 279 4.05 20.79 11.31
N TRP A 280 4.53 20.60 10.07
CA TRP A 280 5.43 19.52 9.69
C TRP A 280 6.26 19.95 8.48
N SER A 281 7.33 19.20 8.20
CA SER A 281 8.25 19.42 7.08
C SER A 281 8.42 18.11 6.32
N ASP A 282 8.17 18.18 5.01
CA ASP A 282 8.44 17.12 4.04
C ASP A 282 9.91 16.71 3.99
N ALA A 283 10.84 17.67 4.04
CA ALA A 283 12.28 17.39 4.13
C ALA A 283 12.62 16.55 5.37
N VAL A 284 12.09 16.91 6.54
CA VAL A 284 12.27 16.12 7.77
C VAL A 284 11.68 14.72 7.63
N CYS A 285 10.48 14.60 7.05
CA CYS A 285 9.83 13.32 6.80
C CYS A 285 10.70 12.39 5.94
N LEU A 286 11.25 12.90 4.83
CA LEU A 286 12.05 12.10 3.90
C LEU A 286 13.45 11.79 4.42
N ASN A 287 14.14 12.76 5.04
CA ASN A 287 15.44 12.55 5.67
C ASN A 287 15.35 11.52 6.81
N PHE A 288 14.27 11.56 7.59
CA PHE A 288 14.02 10.56 8.62
C PHE A 288 13.76 9.17 8.01
N THR A 289 12.97 9.09 6.94
CA THR A 289 12.76 7.83 6.22
C THR A 289 14.07 7.24 5.71
N ASP A 290 14.94 8.05 5.10
CA ASP A 290 16.26 7.62 4.65
C ASP A 290 17.13 7.08 5.81
N GLN A 291 17.13 7.75 6.96
CA GLN A 291 17.83 7.26 8.16
C GLN A 291 17.28 5.93 8.67
N VAL A 292 15.95 5.73 8.65
CA VAL A 292 15.33 4.45 9.04
C VAL A 292 15.66 3.35 8.04
N LEU A 293 15.60 3.62 6.73
CA LEU A 293 16.00 2.65 5.71
C LEU A 293 17.48 2.28 5.82
N SER A 294 18.35 3.27 6.06
CA SER A 294 19.77 3.05 6.33
C SER A 294 20.00 2.25 7.62
N PHE A 295 19.20 2.48 8.66
CA PHE A 295 19.22 1.68 9.88
C PHE A 295 18.81 0.24 9.59
N ILE A 296 17.77 -0.01 8.80
CA ILE A 296 17.36 -1.36 8.39
C ILE A 296 18.47 -2.03 7.59
N LYS A 297 19.00 -1.37 6.55
CA LYS A 297 20.04 -1.92 5.68
C LYS A 297 21.29 -2.36 6.43
N ARG A 298 21.68 -1.63 7.48
CA ARG A 298 22.86 -1.95 8.31
C ARG A 298 22.71 -3.20 9.19
N HIS A 299 21.48 -3.59 9.53
CA HIS A 299 21.23 -4.67 10.49
C HIS A 299 20.66 -5.93 9.82
N VAL A 300 20.01 -5.81 8.67
CA VAL A 300 19.53 -6.96 7.88
C VAL A 300 20.61 -7.37 6.89
N ASN A 301 21.71 -7.93 7.41
CA ASN A 301 22.90 -8.25 6.61
C ASN A 301 22.84 -9.66 5.99
N GLU A 302 22.29 -10.63 6.71
CA GLU A 302 22.23 -12.03 6.30
C GLU A 302 21.28 -12.21 5.11
N ASP A 303 21.82 -12.65 3.98
CA ASP A 303 21.03 -13.00 2.79
C ASP A 303 20.48 -14.43 2.92
N ASN A 304 19.49 -14.56 3.80
CA ASN A 304 18.83 -15.82 4.11
C ASN A 304 17.31 -15.59 4.26
N PRO A 305 16.47 -16.25 3.45
CA PRO A 305 15.01 -16.10 3.53
C PRO A 305 14.38 -16.66 4.82
N GLU A 306 15.15 -17.34 5.67
CA GLU A 306 14.73 -17.84 6.98
C GLU A 306 15.11 -16.88 8.12
N GLU A 307 15.92 -15.86 7.85
CA GLU A 307 16.32 -14.85 8.82
C GLU A 307 15.38 -13.65 8.78
N PHE A 308 14.76 -13.34 9.92
CA PHE A 308 13.78 -12.27 10.03
C PHE A 308 14.16 -11.28 11.13
N TYR A 309 13.94 -10.01 10.84
CA TYR A 309 14.17 -8.91 11.77
C TYR A 309 12.89 -8.09 11.90
N VAL A 310 12.54 -7.70 13.12
CA VAL A 310 11.41 -6.81 13.40
C VAL A 310 11.92 -5.44 13.78
N PHE A 311 11.42 -4.43 13.07
CA PHE A 311 11.60 -3.02 13.40
C PHE A 311 10.29 -2.48 13.95
N GLN A 312 10.29 -2.08 15.22
CA GLN A 312 9.10 -1.56 15.90
C GLN A 312 9.35 -0.15 16.42
N TYR A 313 8.54 0.81 15.99
CA TYR A 313 8.47 2.11 16.64
C TYR A 313 7.63 2.02 17.91
N VAL A 314 8.23 2.44 19.02
CA VAL A 314 7.61 2.46 20.35
C VAL A 314 7.43 3.92 20.77
N PRO A 315 6.21 4.48 20.68
CA PRO A 315 5.98 5.90 20.95
C PRO A 315 6.32 6.33 22.38
N SER A 316 6.13 5.46 23.38
CA SER A 316 6.40 5.76 24.79
C SER A 316 7.88 5.99 25.09
N SER A 317 8.78 5.37 24.34
CA SER A 317 10.23 5.51 24.50
C SER A 317 10.88 6.31 23.37
N ASP A 318 10.09 6.74 22.38
CA ASP A 318 10.49 7.43 21.15
C ASP A 318 11.69 6.76 20.44
N LYS A 319 11.59 5.43 20.29
CA LYS A 319 12.65 4.58 19.72
C LYS A 319 12.10 3.66 18.65
N VAL A 320 12.91 3.39 17.63
CA VAL A 320 12.72 2.23 16.75
C VAL A 320 13.64 1.12 17.24
N VAL A 321 13.05 0.02 17.69
CA VAL A 321 13.77 -1.16 18.20
C VAL A 321 13.88 -2.19 17.09
N CYS A 322 15.09 -2.71 16.88
CA CYS A 322 15.38 -3.82 15.99
C CYS A 322 15.56 -5.10 16.80
N THR A 323 14.75 -6.10 16.50
CA THR A 323 14.78 -7.42 17.13
C THR A 323 15.06 -8.48 16.07
N HIS A 324 16.06 -9.32 16.28
CA HIS A 324 16.29 -10.50 15.46
C HIS A 324 15.42 -11.65 15.98
N LEU A 325 14.67 -12.31 15.10
CA LEU A 325 13.72 -13.36 15.49
C LEU A 325 14.42 -14.71 15.55
N THR A 326 14.37 -15.37 16.70
CA THR A 326 14.83 -16.76 16.87
C THR A 326 13.83 -17.76 16.31
N GLU A 327 12.54 -17.47 16.43
CA GLU A 327 11.44 -18.28 15.89
C GLU A 327 10.46 -17.35 15.15
N PRO A 328 10.54 -17.26 13.81
CA PRO A 328 9.78 -16.29 13.04
C PRO A 328 8.25 -16.44 13.14
N GLY A 329 7.73 -17.66 13.31
CA GLY A 329 6.29 -17.92 13.53
C GLY A 329 5.38 -17.17 12.55
N GLU A 330 4.45 -16.36 13.08
CA GLU A 330 3.51 -15.58 12.26
C GLU A 330 4.17 -14.44 11.45
N PHE A 331 5.38 -14.02 11.83
CA PHE A 331 6.15 -12.98 11.15
C PHE A 331 6.78 -13.47 9.85
N ALA A 332 6.98 -14.79 9.68
CA ALA A 332 7.44 -15.36 8.41
C ALA A 332 6.48 -14.99 7.27
N PHE A 333 6.97 -14.25 6.28
CA PHE A 333 6.16 -13.75 5.17
C PHE A 333 6.69 -14.12 3.78
N MET A 334 7.84 -14.78 3.71
CA MET A 334 8.42 -15.28 2.46
C MET A 334 7.81 -16.65 2.14
N PRO A 335 6.96 -16.78 1.11
CA PRO A 335 6.32 -18.04 0.80
C PRO A 335 7.26 -18.98 0.02
N THR A 336 7.15 -20.28 0.26
CA THR A 336 8.02 -21.29 -0.38
C THR A 336 8.00 -21.21 -1.90
N TRP A 337 6.83 -20.99 -2.52
CA TRP A 337 6.68 -20.84 -3.97
C TRP A 337 7.47 -19.68 -4.58
N TYR A 338 7.89 -18.68 -3.78
CA TYR A 338 8.75 -17.59 -4.23
C TYR A 338 10.24 -17.91 -4.06
N LEU A 339 10.56 -18.72 -3.05
CA LEU A 339 11.94 -19.10 -2.71
C LEU A 339 12.47 -20.21 -3.61
N GLU A 340 11.59 -21.12 -4.03
CA GLU A 340 11.93 -22.21 -4.92
C GLU A 340 12.58 -21.69 -6.21
N PRO A 341 13.65 -22.34 -6.71
CA PRO A 341 14.20 -22.02 -8.02
C PRO A 341 13.13 -22.24 -9.08
N HIS A 342 12.84 -21.22 -9.88
CA HIS A 342 12.07 -21.42 -11.10
C HIS A 342 12.90 -22.33 -12.03
N ASP A 343 12.65 -23.64 -12.00
CA ASP A 343 13.23 -24.58 -12.93
C ASP A 343 12.81 -24.17 -14.35
N ALA A 344 13.74 -23.58 -15.11
CA ALA A 344 13.59 -23.17 -16.50
C ALA A 344 13.41 -24.36 -17.49
N LYS A 345 12.85 -25.48 -17.03
CA LYS A 345 12.66 -26.72 -17.78
C LYS A 345 11.32 -27.40 -17.50
N GLN A 346 10.21 -26.66 -17.46
CA GLN A 346 8.96 -27.29 -17.90
C GLN A 346 8.95 -27.31 -19.43
N ARG A 347 9.34 -28.48 -19.96
CA ARG A 347 9.33 -28.83 -21.38
C ARG A 347 8.02 -28.37 -22.02
N VAL A 348 8.14 -27.45 -22.98
CA VAL A 348 7.16 -27.26 -24.04
C VAL A 348 7.04 -28.60 -24.77
N SER A 349 6.02 -29.37 -24.41
CA SER A 349 5.52 -30.45 -25.24
C SER A 349 4.97 -29.81 -26.52
N ARG A 350 5.80 -29.81 -27.58
CA ARG A 350 5.31 -29.64 -28.94
C ARG A 350 4.37 -30.80 -29.21
N HIS A 351 3.07 -30.61 -29.01
CA HIS A 351 1.95 -31.17 -29.79
C HIS A 351 0.63 -30.69 -29.18
N GLY A 352 -0.12 -29.92 -29.96
CA GLY A 352 -1.59 -29.78 -29.91
C GLY A 352 -2.24 -29.15 -28.67
N GLU A 353 -2.73 -27.92 -28.84
CA GLU A 353 -3.76 -27.21 -28.04
C GLU A 353 -3.44 -26.77 -26.58
N PRO A 354 -3.89 -25.56 -26.17
CA PRO A 354 -3.60 -25.01 -24.85
C PRO A 354 -4.54 -25.61 -23.79
N SER A 355 -4.08 -26.65 -23.11
CA SER A 355 -4.71 -27.08 -21.86
C SER A 355 -4.24 -26.17 -20.71
N VAL A 356 -5.14 -25.28 -20.31
CA VAL A 356 -5.08 -24.54 -19.05
C VAL A 356 -5.03 -25.55 -17.91
N ARG A 357 -3.89 -25.69 -17.22
CA ARG A 357 -3.86 -26.37 -15.91
C ARG A 357 -4.15 -25.34 -14.82
N LEU A 358 -5.45 -25.19 -14.57
CA LEU A 358 -5.99 -24.59 -13.36
C LEU A 358 -5.57 -25.42 -12.14
N CYS A 359 -5.42 -24.73 -11.01
CA CYS A 359 -5.12 -25.30 -9.71
C CYS A 359 -6.17 -26.37 -9.32
N ASP A 360 -5.73 -27.59 -9.07
CA ASP A 360 -6.54 -28.75 -8.63
C ASP A 360 -7.17 -28.60 -7.22
N LYS A 361 -7.43 -27.37 -6.75
CA LYS A 361 -8.09 -27.10 -5.46
C LYS A 361 -9.30 -26.16 -5.55
N CYS A 362 -9.78 -25.84 -6.75
CA CYS A 362 -10.98 -25.02 -6.94
C CYS A 362 -12.07 -25.86 -7.61
N ASN A 363 -12.72 -26.74 -6.84
CA ASN A 363 -13.82 -27.57 -7.31
C ASN A 363 -15.14 -26.77 -7.35
N VAL A 364 -15.30 -25.87 -8.33
CA VAL A 364 -16.60 -25.29 -8.66
C VAL A 364 -16.74 -25.17 -10.18
N ASP A 365 -17.61 -26.00 -10.74
CA ASP A 365 -18.10 -25.92 -12.11
C ASP A 365 -18.69 -24.53 -12.39
N VAL A 366 -18.12 -23.83 -13.37
CA VAL A 366 -18.79 -22.69 -14.02
C VAL A 366 -19.45 -23.24 -15.28
N ALA A 367 -20.69 -23.69 -15.15
CA ALA A 367 -21.56 -23.87 -16.30
C ALA A 367 -21.93 -22.49 -16.83
N LEU A 368 -21.26 -22.07 -17.89
CA LEU A 368 -21.77 -21.08 -18.83
C LEU A 368 -23.02 -21.66 -19.48
N HIS A 369 -24.18 -21.06 -19.23
CA HIS A 369 -25.24 -21.08 -20.22
C HIS A 369 -25.72 -19.65 -20.45
N SER A 370 -25.40 -19.18 -21.66
CA SER A 370 -26.24 -18.26 -22.40
C SER A 370 -27.68 -18.76 -22.38
N ASP A 371 -28.64 -17.86 -22.20
CA ASP A 371 -29.53 -17.51 -23.30
C ASP A 371 -30.40 -16.29 -22.98
N LEU A 372 -30.59 -15.53 -24.04
CA LEU A 372 -31.58 -14.48 -24.24
C LEU A 372 -33.00 -14.96 -23.92
N GLN A 373 -33.71 -14.23 -23.05
CA GLN A 373 -34.95 -13.51 -23.37
C GLN A 373 -35.33 -12.55 -22.22
#